data_AF-A0A7C0ZSP1-F1
#
_entry.id   AF-A0A7C0ZSP1-F1
#
_cell.length_a   1.000
_cell.length_b   1.000
_cell.length_c   1.000
_cell.angle_alpha   90.00
_cell.angle_beta   90.00
_cell.angle_gamma   90.00
#
_symmetry.space_group_name_H-M   'P 1'
#
loop_
_entity.id
_entity.type
_entity.pdbx_description
1 polymer ?
#
loop_
_entity_poly.entity_id
_entity_poly.type
_entity_poly.pdbx_seq_one_letter_code
_entity_poly.pdbx_strand_id
1 'polypeptide(L)'
;MMDIHLVAGTCEIPDAGVFLRRLGEIASVYGITVQAIDANRIAGRAHVISAIEKAVRATARSENISDDLGMEILLYASGNRQIKKALAMGIAAGRNNVVLVAV
;
A
#
# COMPACT_ATOMS: atom_id res chain seq x y z
N MET A 1 -14.63 -13.49 1.14
CA MET A 1 -14.08 -12.53 0.16
C MET A 1 -13.56 -11.38 0.99
N MET A 2 -12.29 -10.98 0.83
CA MET A 2 -11.73 -9.84 1.57
C MET A 2 -12.30 -8.55 0.97
N ASP A 3 -12.78 -7.63 1.79
CA ASP A 3 -13.33 -6.36 1.30
C ASP A 3 -12.19 -5.42 0.94
N ILE A 4 -12.16 -4.99 -0.33
CA ILE A 4 -11.11 -4.11 -0.85
C ILE A 4 -11.69 -2.72 -1.07
N HIS A 5 -11.19 -1.75 -0.31
CA HIS A 5 -11.53 -0.35 -0.47
C HIS A 5 -10.35 0.43 -1.04
N LEU A 6 -10.60 1.17 -2.11
CA LEU A 6 -9.62 2.03 -2.78
C LEU A 6 -10.13 3.46 -2.78
N VAL A 7 -9.35 4.37 -2.22
CA VAL A 7 -9.62 5.81 -2.26
C VAL A 7 -8.47 6.48 -2.99
N ALA A 8 -8.78 7.14 -4.10
CA ALA A 8 -7.80 7.88 -4.89
C ALA A 8 -8.02 9.39 -4.77
N GLY A 9 -6.96 10.17 -4.76
CA GLY A 9 -7.06 11.62 -4.69
C GLY A 9 -5.70 12.31 -4.71
N THR A 10 -5.71 13.60 -4.43
CA THR A 10 -4.51 14.42 -4.28
C THR A 10 -4.42 14.98 -2.87
N CYS A 11 -3.25 14.98 -2.26
CA CYS A 11 -3.05 15.55 -0.94
C CYS A 11 -1.70 16.26 -0.83
N GLU A 12 -1.64 17.25 0.06
CA GLU A 12 -0.40 17.86 0.52
C GLU A 12 0.03 17.15 1.81
N ILE A 13 1.24 16.58 1.81
CA ILE A 13 1.78 15.83 2.95
C ILE A 13 3.00 16.59 3.49
N PRO A 14 2.88 17.35 4.59
CA PRO A 14 4.02 18.09 5.14
C PRO A 14 5.14 17.16 5.61
N ASP A 15 4.77 16.02 6.20
CA ASP A 15 5.70 15.02 6.71
C ASP A 15 5.14 13.61 6.45
N ALA A 16 5.85 12.83 5.63
CA ALA A 16 5.43 11.49 5.26
C ALA A 16 5.41 10.53 6.46
N GLY A 17 6.33 10.69 7.42
CA GLY A 17 6.36 9.87 8.62
C GLY A 17 5.15 10.11 9.54
N VAL A 18 4.77 11.37 9.76
CA VAL A 18 3.55 11.74 10.51
C VAL A 18 2.32 11.18 9.82
N PHE A 19 2.25 11.31 8.49
CA PHE A 19 1.12 10.83 7.70
C PHE A 19 0.99 9.30 7.79
N LEU A 20 2.07 8.56 7.59
CA LEU A 20 2.09 7.09 7.69
C LEU A 20 1.76 6.62 9.12
N ARG A 21 2.22 7.31 10.16
CA ARG A 21 1.83 7.01 11.55
C ARG A 21 0.33 7.14 11.77
N ARG A 22 -0.30 8.20 11.26
CA ARG A 22 -1.76 8.36 11.34
C ARG A 22 -2.52 7.25 10.62
N LEU A 23 -2.04 6.83 9.44
CA LEU A 23 -2.64 5.69 8.75
C LEU A 23 -2.51 4.40 9.58
N GLY A 24 -1.36 4.18 10.21
CA GLY A 24 -1.13 3.05 11.12
C GLY A 24 -2.02 3.07 12.36
N GLU A 25 -2.27 4.25 12.95
CA GLU A 25 -3.21 4.42 14.06
C GLU A 25 -4.64 4.05 13.64
N ILE A 26 -5.09 4.53 12.48
CA ILE A 26 -6.41 4.18 11.92
C ILE A 26 -6.49 2.67 11.64
N ALA A 27 -5.49 2.10 10.98
CA ALA A 27 -5.39 0.69 10.68
C ALA A 27 -5.52 -0.17 11.95
N SER A 28 -4.80 0.21 13.01
CA SER A 28 -4.83 -0.47 14.32
C SER A 28 -6.22 -0.41 14.98
N VAL A 29 -6.89 0.74 14.96
CA VAL A 29 -8.24 0.90 15.55
C VAL A 29 -9.26 -0.04 14.89
N TYR A 30 -9.15 -0.26 13.58
CA TYR A 30 -10.10 -1.10 12.84
C TYR A 30 -9.62 -2.53 12.62
N GLY A 31 -8.37 -2.87 13.00
CA GLY A 31 -7.79 -4.19 12.75
C GLY A 31 -7.62 -4.52 11.26
N ILE A 32 -7.35 -3.51 10.44
CA ILE A 32 -7.20 -3.62 8.98
C ILE A 32 -5.79 -3.19 8.55
N THR A 33 -5.44 -3.44 7.30
CA THR A 33 -4.24 -2.88 6.66
C THR A 33 -4.62 -1.62 5.89
N VAL A 34 -3.90 -0.51 6.12
CA VAL A 34 -4.03 0.71 5.31
C VAL A 34 -2.69 1.04 4.66
N GLN A 35 -2.63 1.00 3.33
CA GLN A 35 -1.40 1.25 2.56
C GLN A 35 -1.58 2.45 1.63
N ALA A 36 -0.65 3.41 1.69
CA ALA A 36 -0.57 4.53 0.77
C ALA A 36 0.39 4.23 -0.38
N ILE A 37 -0.05 4.50 -1.62
CA ILE A 37 0.71 4.27 -2.84
C ILE A 37 0.70 5.55 -3.69
N ASP A 38 1.85 5.91 -4.28
CA ASP A 38 1.94 6.94 -5.32
C ASP A 38 1.14 6.50 -6.55
N ALA A 39 0.05 7.21 -6.82
CA ALA A 39 -0.86 6.91 -7.92
C ALA A 39 -0.17 7.04 -9.30
N ASN A 40 0.91 7.83 -9.40
CA ASN A 40 1.67 7.95 -10.64
C ASN A 40 2.44 6.68 -11.00
N ARG A 41 2.61 5.77 -10.03
CA ARG A 41 3.27 4.47 -10.21
C ARG A 41 2.29 3.34 -10.52
N ILE A 42 0.99 3.63 -10.60
CA ILE A 42 -0.07 2.64 -10.73
C ILE A 42 -0.70 2.69 -12.13
N ALA A 43 -0.71 1.53 -12.82
CA ALA A 43 -1.32 1.36 -14.14
C ALA A 43 -2.86 1.22 -14.14
N GLY A 44 -3.53 1.71 -13.08
CA GLY A 44 -4.99 1.66 -12.90
C GLY A 44 -5.47 0.69 -11.82
N ARG A 45 -6.80 0.63 -11.62
CA ARG A 45 -7.44 -0.12 -10.51
C ARG A 45 -7.09 -1.61 -10.51
N ALA A 46 -7.09 -2.25 -11.68
CA ALA A 46 -6.78 -3.67 -11.81
C ALA A 46 -5.34 -4.00 -11.38
N HIS A 47 -4.40 -3.06 -11.55
CA HIS A 47 -3.02 -3.22 -11.09
C HIS A 47 -2.96 -3.36 -9.56
N VAL A 48 -3.66 -2.47 -8.84
CA VAL A 48 -3.71 -2.49 -7.37
C VAL A 48 -4.41 -3.73 -6.86
N ILE A 49 -5.57 -4.09 -7.44
CA ILE A 49 -6.31 -5.30 -7.05
C ILE A 49 -5.45 -6.55 -7.23
N SER A 50 -4.77 -6.69 -8.38
CA SER A 50 -3.89 -7.83 -8.61
C SER A 50 -2.73 -7.90 -7.61
N ALA A 51 -2.18 -6.75 -7.20
CA ALA A 51 -1.14 -6.70 -6.18
C ALA A 51 -1.67 -7.16 -4.81
N ILE A 52 -2.86 -6.71 -4.41
CA ILE A 52 -3.53 -7.12 -3.17
C ILE A 52 -3.78 -8.62 -3.15
N GLU A 53 -4.40 -9.16 -4.20
CA GLU A 53 -4.71 -10.60 -4.27
C GLU A 53 -3.45 -11.46 -4.17
N LYS A 54 -2.36 -11.03 -4.82
CA LYS A 54 -1.07 -11.73 -4.76
C LYS A 54 -0.41 -11.62 -3.38
N ALA A 55 -0.47 -10.46 -2.75
CA ALA A 55 0.05 -10.24 -1.40
C ALA A 55 -0.67 -11.13 -0.39
N VAL A 56 -2.00 -11.09 -0.37
CA VAL A 56 -2.84 -11.92 0.52
C VAL A 56 -2.57 -13.40 0.30
N ARG A 57 -2.47 -13.84 -0.96
CA ARG A 57 -2.16 -15.23 -1.28
C ARG A 57 -0.77 -15.65 -0.81
N ALA A 58 0.23 -14.78 -0.93
CA ALA A 58 1.59 -15.07 -0.48
C ALA A 58 1.65 -15.19 1.04
N THR A 59 1.01 -14.27 1.77
CA THR A 59 0.88 -14.33 3.24
C THR A 59 0.16 -15.61 3.67
N ALA A 60 -0.96 -15.98 3.03
CA ALA A 60 -1.70 -17.20 3.35
C ALA A 60 -0.91 -18.50 3.11
N ARG A 61 0.14 -18.44 2.26
CA ARG A 61 1.03 -19.56 1.95
C ARG A 61 2.36 -19.50 2.70
N SER A 62 2.57 -18.48 3.54
CA SER A 62 3.87 -18.20 4.18
C SER A 62 5.02 -18.07 3.16
N GLU A 63 4.72 -17.54 1.97
CA GLU A 63 5.67 -17.26 0.87
C GLU A 63 6.02 -15.77 0.79
N ASN A 64 5.49 -14.97 1.71
CA ASN A 64 5.72 -13.54 1.82
C ASN A 64 7.20 -13.22 2.13
N ILE A 65 7.65 -12.07 1.62
CA ILE A 65 8.96 -11.47 1.89
C ILE A 65 8.91 -10.63 3.16
N SER A 66 7.76 -10.02 3.46
CA SER A 66 7.51 -9.20 4.63
C SER A 66 6.26 -9.66 5.38
N ASP A 67 6.30 -9.61 6.72
CA ASP A 67 5.13 -9.90 7.57
C ASP A 67 4.09 -8.77 7.57
N ASP A 68 4.43 -7.61 7.01
CA ASP A 68 3.50 -6.50 6.81
C ASP A 68 2.79 -6.62 5.46
N LEU A 69 1.46 -6.75 5.48
CA LEU A 69 0.66 -6.93 4.26
C LEU A 69 0.73 -5.70 3.34
N GLY A 70 0.84 -4.50 3.89
CA GLY A 70 1.02 -3.26 3.12
C GLY A 70 2.32 -3.28 2.32
N MET A 71 3.42 -3.73 2.95
CA MET A 71 4.70 -3.93 2.29
C MET A 71 4.66 -5.01 1.21
N GLU A 72 3.95 -6.11 1.42
CA GLU A 72 3.72 -7.10 0.38
C GLU A 72 2.93 -6.55 -0.81
N ILE A 73 1.91 -5.73 -0.54
CA ILE A 73 1.17 -5.02 -1.60
C ILE A 73 2.13 -4.15 -2.42
N LEU A 74 3.04 -3.41 -1.79
CA LEU A 74 4.05 -2.60 -2.51
C LEU A 74 5.01 -3.47 -3.33
N LEU A 75 5.44 -4.62 -2.82
CA LEU A 75 6.31 -5.55 -3.53
C LEU A 75 5.65 -6.03 -4.82
N TYR A 76 4.40 -6.49 -4.73
CA TYR A 76 3.66 -6.93 -5.93
C TYR A 76 3.31 -5.79 -6.88
N ALA A 77 2.93 -4.61 -6.37
CA ALA A 77 2.65 -3.44 -7.19
C ALA A 77 3.91 -2.90 -7.91
N SER A 78 5.08 -3.03 -7.28
CA SER A 78 6.35 -2.66 -7.90
C SER A 78 6.88 -3.71 -8.89
N GLY A 79 6.31 -4.92 -8.90
CA GLY A 79 6.86 -6.06 -9.63
C GLY A 79 8.26 -6.47 -9.16
N ASN A 80 8.67 -6.12 -7.93
CA ASN A 80 9.99 -6.40 -7.37
C ASN A 80 9.90 -7.25 -6.10
N ARG A 81 10.95 -8.04 -5.85
CA ARG A 81 11.16 -8.81 -4.61
C ARG A 81 12.08 -8.11 -3.60
N GLN A 82 12.44 -6.85 -3.86
CA GLN A 82 13.34 -6.09 -3.00
C GLN A 82 12.58 -4.94 -2.36
N ILE A 83 12.49 -4.94 -1.03
CA ILE A 83 11.79 -3.91 -0.25
C ILE A 83 12.28 -2.51 -0.63
N LYS A 84 13.59 -2.31 -0.71
CA LYS A 84 14.19 -1.00 -1.08
C LYS A 84 13.68 -0.46 -2.41
N LYS A 85 13.42 -1.32 -3.40
CA LYS A 85 12.86 -0.92 -4.70
C LYS A 85 11.36 -0.68 -4.62
N ALA A 86 10.64 -1.50 -3.86
CA ALA A 86 9.20 -1.36 -3.65
C ALA A 86 8.83 -0.06 -2.93
N LEU A 87 9.68 0.46 -2.04
CA LEU A 87 9.47 1.74 -1.36
C LEU A 87 9.35 2.94 -2.32
N ALA A 88 9.86 2.83 -3.56
CA ALA A 88 9.66 3.84 -4.59
C ALA A 88 8.20 3.96 -5.09
N MET A 89 7.35 3.00 -4.71
CA MET A 89 5.89 3.06 -4.92
C MET A 89 5.17 3.83 -3.81
N GLY A 90 5.85 4.16 -2.72
CA GLY A 90 5.28 4.91 -1.60
C GLY A 90 5.12 6.40 -1.90
N ILE A 91 4.48 7.09 -0.96
CA ILE A 91 4.30 8.54 -0.97
C ILE A 91 5.49 9.28 -0.36
N ALA A 92 5.63 10.57 -0.68
CA ALA A 92 6.69 11.44 -0.15
C ALA A 92 6.10 12.70 0.51
N ALA A 93 6.94 13.53 1.13
CA ALA A 93 6.53 14.87 1.56
C ALA A 93 6.24 15.77 0.33
N GLY A 94 5.35 16.74 0.50
CA GLY A 94 4.84 17.63 -0.54
C GLY A 94 3.54 17.14 -1.17
N ARG A 95 3.26 17.61 -2.38
CA ARG A 95 2.07 17.26 -3.15
C ARG A 95 2.15 15.85 -3.73
N ASN A 96 1.17 15.01 -3.44
CA ASN A 96 1.09 13.64 -3.93
C ASN A 96 -0.23 13.36 -4.63
N ASN A 97 -0.19 12.54 -5.69
CA ASN A 97 -1.34 11.79 -6.17
C ASN A 97 -1.30 10.45 -5.42
N VAL A 98 -2.33 10.13 -4.64
CA VAL A 98 -2.32 8.98 -3.73
C VAL A 98 -3.44 8.02 -4.06
N VAL A 99 -3.16 6.73 -3.96
CA VAL A 99 -4.15 5.67 -3.77
C VAL A 99 -3.96 5.10 -2.37
N LEU A 100 -5.00 5.20 -1.55
CA LEU A 100 -5.11 4.50 -0.27
C LEU A 100 -5.81 3.18 -0.51
N VAL A 101 -5.17 2.10 -0.08
CA VAL A 101 -5.72 0.75 -0.02
C VAL A 101 -6.12 0.47 1.42
N ALA A 102 -7.34 0.01 1.65
CA ALA A 102 -7.79 -0.52 2.93
C ALA A 102 -8.36 -1.93 2.72
N VAL A 103 -7.79 -2.91 3.44
CA VAL A 103 -8.10 -4.35 3.33
C VAL A 103 -8.03 -5.03 4.68
#